data_AF-A0A1Q7ZGY7-F1
#
_entry.id   AF-A0A1Q7ZGY7-F1
#
_cell.length_a   1.000
_cell.length_b   1.000
_cell.length_c   1.000
_cell.angle_alpha   90.00
_cell.angle_beta   90.00
_cell.angle_gamma   90.00
#
_symmetry.space_group_name_H-M   'P 1'
#
loop_
_entity.id
_entity.type
_entity.pdbx_description
1 polymer ?
#
loop_
_entity_poly.entity_id
_entity_poly.type
_entity_poly.pdbx_seq_one_letter_code
_entity_poly.pdbx_strand_id
1 'polypeptide(L)'
;MTAPSFVNLFIEPNPNCPEGCSQRFQATSGARTVRLIRYSPGGAETFLCEVTGWSSAGNGTPCAARAVSVEDSGAGVATLVYGGDWGIRLAPRDGREPFGEPY
;
A
#
# COMPACT_ATOMS: atom_id res chain seq x y z
N MET A 1 3.09 1.83 29.55
CA MET A 1 2.99 2.47 28.22
C MET A 1 3.61 1.50 27.22
N THR A 2 2.82 1.00 26.26
CA THR A 2 3.36 0.15 25.18
C THR A 2 4.21 1.03 24.26
N ALA A 3 5.36 0.52 23.80
CA ALA A 3 6.19 1.25 22.85
C ALA A 3 5.40 1.52 21.54
N PRO A 4 5.57 2.70 20.92
CA PRO A 4 4.91 3.00 19.66
C PRO A 4 5.39 2.03 18.56
N SER A 5 4.44 1.56 17.75
CA SER A 5 4.71 0.69 16.59
C SER A 5 4.84 1.54 15.33
N PHE A 6 5.78 1.21 14.45
CA PHE A 6 6.01 1.94 13.20
C PHE A 6 6.03 1.01 11.99
N VAL A 7 5.50 1.48 10.88
CA VAL A 7 5.67 0.89 9.56
C VAL A 7 6.63 1.77 8.77
N ASN A 8 7.75 1.20 8.35
CA ASN A 8 8.72 1.87 7.48
C ASN A 8 8.54 1.31 6.07
N LEU A 9 8.25 2.19 5.12
CA LEU A 9 8.17 1.86 3.71
C LEU A 9 9.42 2.41 3.04
N PHE A 10 10.25 1.50 2.54
CA PHE A 10 11.41 1.81 1.73
C PHE A 10 11.28 1.01 0.43
N ILE A 11 10.89 1.71 -0.62
CA ILE A 11 10.61 1.16 -1.95
C ILE A 11 11.59 1.84 -2.89
N GLU A 12 12.55 1.08 -3.39
CA GLU A 12 13.46 1.58 -4.41
C GLU A 12 12.73 1.70 -5.75
N PRO A 13 13.10 2.66 -6.62
CA PRO A 13 12.62 2.73 -7.99
C PRO A 13 12.66 1.38 -8.71
N ASN A 14 11.52 0.91 -9.19
CA ASN A 14 11.39 -0.40 -9.81
C ASN A 14 10.26 -0.42 -10.87
N PRO A 15 10.12 -1.49 -11.68
CA PRO A 15 9.08 -1.54 -12.72
C PRO A 15 7.64 -1.45 -12.23
N ASN A 16 7.35 -1.78 -10.96
CA ASN A 16 6.03 -1.63 -10.35
C ASN A 16 5.82 -0.21 -9.78
N CYS A 17 6.86 0.39 -9.18
CA CYS A 17 6.81 1.74 -8.61
C CYS A 17 8.05 2.54 -9.06
N PRO A 18 7.98 3.24 -10.21
CA PRO A 18 9.14 3.93 -10.78
C PRO A 18 9.69 5.07 -9.93
N GLU A 19 8.84 5.74 -9.15
CA GLU A 19 9.27 6.85 -8.28
C GLU A 19 9.91 6.35 -6.97
N GLY A 20 9.60 5.11 -6.57
CA GLY A 20 9.93 4.62 -5.25
C GLY A 20 9.20 5.37 -4.13
N CYS A 21 9.61 5.11 -2.89
CA CYS A 21 9.05 5.74 -1.70
C CYS A 21 9.98 5.55 -0.50
N SER A 22 10.10 6.58 0.34
CA SER A 22 10.73 6.45 1.65
C SER A 22 9.87 7.19 2.68
N GLN A 23 8.98 6.45 3.36
CA GLN A 23 8.04 7.01 4.32
C GLN A 23 7.99 6.19 5.61
N ARG A 24 7.64 6.84 6.72
CA ARG A 24 7.44 6.18 8.02
C ARG A 24 6.12 6.61 8.62
N PHE A 25 5.35 5.62 9.06
CA PHE A 25 4.03 5.82 9.66
C PHE A 25 3.99 5.24 11.07
N GLN A 26 3.35 5.96 12.01
CA GLN A 26 3.09 5.46 13.36
C GLN A 26 1.79 4.65 13.35
N ALA A 27 1.90 3.34 13.58
CA ALA A 27 0.76 2.44 13.59
C ALA A 27 0.00 2.50 14.92
N THR A 28 -1.32 2.59 14.84
CA THR A 28 -2.25 2.62 15.98
C THR A 28 -3.02 1.30 16.16
N SER A 29 -2.77 0.32 15.29
CA SER A 29 -3.41 -1.00 15.31
C SER A 29 -2.46 -2.09 14.81
N GLY A 30 -2.87 -3.36 14.93
CA GLY A 30 -2.19 -4.48 14.28
C GLY A 30 -2.55 -4.57 12.79
N ALA A 31 -1.58 -4.91 11.96
CA ALA A 31 -1.80 -5.07 10.52
C ALA A 31 -2.64 -6.32 10.20
N ARG A 32 -3.54 -6.20 9.22
CA ARG A 32 -4.36 -7.30 8.70
C ARG A 32 -4.15 -7.49 7.20
N THR A 33 -4.36 -8.69 6.69
CA THR A 33 -4.35 -8.92 5.23
C THR A 33 -5.56 -8.24 4.57
N VAL A 34 -5.32 -7.61 3.43
CA VAL A 34 -6.37 -7.03 2.58
C VAL A 34 -6.22 -7.57 1.16
N ARG A 35 -7.33 -7.68 0.44
CA ARG A 35 -7.37 -8.15 -0.96
C ARG A 35 -8.19 -7.27 -1.88
N LEU A 36 -8.99 -6.36 -1.32
CA LEU A 36 -9.92 -5.53 -2.07
C LEU A 36 -10.00 -4.15 -1.42
N ILE A 37 -9.83 -3.10 -2.20
CA ILE A 37 -9.91 -1.71 -1.74
C ILE A 37 -10.78 -0.89 -2.67
N ARG A 38 -11.34 0.21 -2.16
CA ARG A 38 -11.88 1.29 -2.97
C ARG A 38 -10.75 2.28 -3.20
N TYR A 39 -10.39 2.51 -4.46
CA TYR A 39 -9.31 3.40 -4.85
C TYR A 39 -9.87 4.64 -5.55
N SER A 40 -9.37 5.81 -5.18
CA SER A 40 -9.84 7.12 -5.65
C SER A 40 -8.64 7.99 -6.01
N PRO A 41 -8.23 8.05 -7.28
CA PRO A 41 -7.14 8.92 -7.71
C PRO A 41 -7.66 10.36 -7.79
N GLY A 42 -7.48 11.13 -6.71
CA GLY A 42 -7.46 12.60 -6.77
C GLY A 42 -8.67 13.35 -7.35
N GLY A 43 -9.90 12.81 -7.40
CA GLY A 43 -11.07 13.71 -7.41
C GLY A 43 -12.34 13.41 -8.22
N ALA A 44 -12.66 12.20 -8.69
CA ALA A 44 -14.06 11.93 -9.08
C ALA A 44 -14.43 10.45 -9.07
N GLU A 45 -13.57 9.61 -9.63
CA GLU A 45 -13.90 8.20 -9.81
C GLU A 45 -13.36 7.37 -8.65
N THR A 46 -14.25 6.58 -8.06
CA THR A 46 -13.86 5.57 -7.08
C THR A 46 -14.22 4.21 -7.66
N PHE A 47 -13.21 3.36 -7.83
CA PHE A 47 -13.40 2.02 -8.36
C PHE A 47 -12.83 0.98 -7.39
N LEU A 48 -13.27 -0.26 -7.60
CA LEU A 48 -12.90 -1.39 -6.75
C LEU A 48 -11.68 -2.07 -7.34
N CYS A 49 -10.59 -2.16 -6.58
CA CYS A 49 -9.35 -2.80 -7.01
C CYS A 49 -9.06 -4.02 -6.15
N GLU A 50 -8.68 -5.12 -6.79
CA GLU A 50 -7.91 -6.14 -6.07
C GLU A 50 -6.53 -5.57 -5.75
N VAL A 51 -6.06 -5.82 -4.54
CA VAL A 51 -4.75 -5.34 -4.08
C VAL A 51 -3.88 -6.52 -3.71
N THR A 52 -2.66 -6.51 -4.25
CA THR A 52 -1.64 -7.52 -4.02
C THR A 52 -0.35 -6.82 -3.64
N GLY A 53 0.38 -7.31 -2.63
CA GLY A 53 1.71 -6.79 -2.34
C GLY A 53 2.68 -7.24 -3.44
N TRP A 54 3.72 -6.46 -3.69
CA TRP A 54 4.73 -6.79 -4.70
C TRP A 54 6.11 -6.82 -4.08
N SER A 55 6.85 -7.90 -4.32
CA SER A 55 8.21 -8.07 -3.81
C SER A 55 9.23 -8.15 -4.93
N SER A 56 10.44 -7.66 -4.64
CA SER A 56 11.62 -7.80 -5.51
C SER A 56 12.06 -9.25 -5.73
N ALA A 57 11.65 -10.17 -4.84
CA ALA A 57 11.97 -11.59 -4.94
C ALA A 57 11.58 -12.13 -6.31
N GLY A 58 12.51 -12.84 -6.98
CA GLY A 58 12.27 -13.38 -8.31
C GLY A 58 12.06 -12.32 -9.40
N ASN A 59 12.56 -11.09 -9.20
CA ASN A 59 12.38 -9.96 -10.11
C ASN A 59 10.91 -9.50 -10.25
N GLY A 60 10.15 -9.59 -9.15
CA GLY A 60 8.75 -9.19 -9.11
C GLY A 60 7.82 -10.38 -8.87
N THR A 61 7.50 -10.64 -7.59
CA THR A 61 6.56 -11.70 -7.21
C THR A 61 5.43 -11.17 -6.32
N PRO A 62 4.20 -11.70 -6.47
CA PRO A 62 3.09 -11.40 -5.57
C PRO A 62 3.38 -11.78 -4.12
N CYS A 63 2.99 -10.92 -3.18
CA CYS A 63 2.93 -11.21 -1.75
C CYS A 63 1.64 -10.65 -1.12
N ALA A 64 1.44 -10.87 0.17
CA ALA A 64 0.23 -10.41 0.85
C ALA A 64 0.23 -8.89 1.02
N ALA A 65 -0.80 -8.21 0.53
CA ALA A 65 -1.08 -6.82 0.90
C ALA A 65 -1.62 -6.75 2.34
N ARG A 66 -1.22 -5.71 3.06
CA ARG A 66 -1.56 -5.45 4.45
C ARG A 66 -2.24 -4.10 4.58
N ALA A 67 -3.10 -3.98 5.58
CA ALA A 67 -3.74 -2.74 5.97
C ALA A 67 -3.57 -2.51 7.48
N VAL A 68 -3.23 -1.29 7.86
CA VAL A 68 -3.04 -0.90 9.27
C VAL A 68 -3.52 0.54 9.49
N SER A 69 -4.14 0.81 10.62
CA SER A 69 -4.43 2.19 11.03
C SER A 69 -3.16 2.91 11.45
N VAL A 70 -2.96 4.13 10.96
CA VAL A 70 -1.80 4.98 11.24
C VAL A 70 -2.23 6.38 11.66
N GLU A 71 -1.42 7.06 12.46
CA GLU A 71 -1.57 8.50 12.67
C GLU A 71 -1.07 9.25 11.43
N ASP A 72 -1.84 10.23 11.00
CA ASP A 72 -1.48 11.17 9.95
C ASP A 72 -1.62 12.60 10.48
N SER A 73 -0.55 13.38 10.33
CA SER A 73 -0.27 14.65 11.03
C SER A 73 -1.32 15.75 10.83
N GLY A 74 -2.30 15.56 9.94
CA GLY A 74 -3.43 16.45 9.73
C GLY A 74 -4.82 15.79 9.67
N ALA A 75 -4.90 14.48 9.42
CA ALA A 75 -6.17 13.76 9.22
C ALA A 75 -6.60 12.93 10.45
N GLY A 76 -5.78 12.87 11.50
CA GLY A 76 -6.03 12.02 12.66
C GLY A 76 -5.60 10.58 12.37
N VAL A 77 -6.56 9.68 12.13
CA VAL A 77 -6.29 8.26 11.85
C VAL A 77 -6.63 7.92 10.40
N ALA A 78 -5.64 7.45 9.65
CA ALA A 78 -5.79 6.94 8.29
C ALA A 78 -5.59 5.42 8.24
N THR A 79 -5.98 4.78 7.13
CA THR A 79 -5.62 3.38 6.86
C THR A 79 -4.50 3.36 5.83
N LEU A 80 -3.31 2.90 6.23
CA LEU A 80 -2.21 2.61 5.34
C LEU A 80 -2.42 1.21 4.75
N VAL A 81 -2.48 1.10 3.43
CA VAL A 81 -2.34 -0.17 2.71
C VAL A 81 -0.89 -0.30 2.30
N TYR A 82 -0.27 -1.47 2.34
CA TYR A 82 1.13 -1.64 1.93
C TYR A 82 1.41 -3.10 1.57
N GLY A 83 2.51 -3.33 0.85
CA GLY A 83 2.86 -4.63 0.31
C GLY A 83 4.27 -5.07 0.66
N GLY A 84 4.97 -5.59 -0.35
CA GLY A 84 6.37 -5.94 -0.23
C GLY A 84 7.27 -4.73 -0.48
N ASP A 85 8.55 -5.02 -0.68
CA ASP A 85 9.61 -4.03 -0.93
C ASP A 85 9.50 -3.33 -2.30
N TRP A 86 8.62 -3.79 -3.18
CA TRP A 86 8.26 -3.13 -4.45
C TRP A 86 6.85 -2.50 -4.44
N GLY A 87 6.27 -2.31 -3.25
CA GLY A 87 4.98 -1.64 -3.05
C GLY A 87 3.78 -2.58 -3.21
N ILE A 88 2.69 -2.04 -3.75
CA ILE A 88 1.46 -2.78 -4.06
C ILE A 88 1.15 -2.73 -5.55
N ARG A 89 0.36 -3.69 -6.00
CA ARG A 89 -0.22 -3.73 -7.33
C ARG A 89 -1.73 -3.76 -7.23
N LEU A 90 -2.37 -2.82 -7.92
CA LEU A 90 -3.80 -2.64 -7.99
C LEU A 90 -4.31 -3.17 -9.33
N ALA A 91 -5.28 -4.08 -9.27
CA ALA A 91 -5.99 -4.60 -10.43
C ALA A 91 -7.46 -4.13 -10.37
N PRO A 92 -7.84 -3.11 -11.15
CA PRO A 92 -9.20 -2.61 -11.20
C PRO A 92 -10.19 -3.68 -11.71
N ARG A 93 -11.35 -3.81 -11.04
CA ARG A 93 -12.39 -4.78 -11.45
C ARG A 93 -13.27 -4.32 -12.61
N ASP A 94 -13.07 -3.09 -13.08
CA ASP A 94 -13.75 -2.51 -14.23
C ASP A 94 -13.04 -2.81 -15.57
N GLY A 95 -11.96 -3.58 -15.54
CA GLY A 95 -11.24 -4.06 -16.73
C GLY A 95 -10.05 -3.20 -17.16
N ARG A 96 -9.69 -2.17 -16.39
CA ARG A 96 -8.46 -1.37 -16.62
C ARG A 96 -7.20 -2.19 -16.38
N GLU A 97 -6.10 -1.73 -16.97
CA GLU A 97 -4.80 -2.36 -16.76
C GLU A 97 -4.34 -2.25 -15.30
N PRO A 98 -3.74 -3.32 -14.73
CA PRO A 98 -3.18 -3.25 -13.38
C PRO A 98 -1.95 -2.34 -13.31
N PHE A 99 -1.91 -1.51 -12.28
CA PHE A 99 -0.84 -0.54 -12.04
C PHE A 99 -0.27 -0.69 -10.62
N GLY A 100 0.94 -0.17 -10.41
CA GLY A 100 1.61 -0.22 -9.12
C GLY A 100 1.52 1.12 -8.38
N GLU A 101 1.52 1.03 -7.06
CA GLU A 101 1.55 2.17 -6.14
C GLU A 101 2.54 1.84 -5.00
N PRO A 102 3.15 2.85 -4.36
CA PRO A 102 4.03 2.60 -3.24
C PRO A 102 3.26 2.03 -2.03
N TYR A 103 2.04 2.52 -1.75
CA TYR A 103 1.19 2.10 -0.63
C TYR A 103 -0.27 2.54 -0.82
#